data_AF-A0A7S1DBW3-F1
#
_entry.id   AF-A0A7S1DBW3-F1
#
_cell.length_a   1.000
_cell.length_b   1.000
_cell.length_c   1.000
_cell.angle_alpha   90.00
_cell.angle_beta   90.00
_cell.angle_gamma   90.00
#
_symmetry.space_group_name_H-M   'P 1'
#
loop_
_entity.id
_entity.type
_entity.pdbx_description
1 polymer ?
#
loop_
_entity_poly.entity_id
_entity_poly.type
_entity_poly.pdbx_seq_one_letter_code
_entity_poly.pdbx_strand_id
1 'polypeptide(L)'
;AAIIGSASAQSCLSTTNGLTFREEQLTSNYTEVREYIMCPNTVYNIGTLDINNNLMAGGQDYIQARPNLHLKCGADGKRANNCVISGGDVQVEATEFFGERLPVTNVRFEGFVFALSNRYNVWATKPGNITFVDCEFRQNTRALTPVYLDHYNSTHPMEQLRVTFEGCSFTNNRYFGEGASPAVVVGNGNQNTLHFDRCIFSGNDFVFNNTQFEKSSALV
;
A
#
# COMPACT_ATOMS: atom_id res chain seq x y z
N ALA A 1 41.84 25.89 2.93
CA ALA A 1 40.38 25.99 2.78
C ALA A 1 39.87 24.65 2.27
N ALA A 2 39.24 23.86 3.13
CA ALA A 2 38.66 22.58 2.72
C ALA A 2 37.30 22.87 2.04
N ILE A 3 37.17 22.44 0.78
CA ILE A 3 35.91 22.47 0.06
C ILE A 3 35.06 21.34 0.65
N ILE A 4 34.17 21.69 1.57
CA ILE A 4 33.12 20.78 2.03
C ILE A 4 32.15 20.68 0.86
N GLY A 5 32.23 19.55 0.12
CA GLY A 5 31.25 19.22 -0.89
C GLY A 5 29.88 19.16 -0.23
N SER A 6 29.01 20.11 -0.59
CA SER A 6 27.60 20.08 -0.24
C SER A 6 27.01 18.77 -0.78
N ALA A 7 26.63 17.87 0.10
CA ALA A 7 25.73 16.79 -0.25
C ALA A 7 24.53 17.42 -0.95
N SER A 8 24.32 17.07 -2.22
CA SER A 8 23.12 17.43 -2.97
C SER A 8 21.92 17.11 -2.08
N ALA A 9 21.19 18.13 -1.64
CA ALA A 9 19.94 17.94 -0.90
C ALA A 9 19.02 17.10 -1.78
N GLN A 10 18.85 15.82 -1.43
CA GLN A 10 18.00 14.91 -2.16
C GLN A 10 16.58 15.45 -2.05
N SER A 11 16.08 16.04 -3.14
CA SER A 11 14.77 16.69 -3.15
C SER A 11 13.69 15.63 -2.97
N CYS A 12 12.83 15.81 -1.98
CA CYS A 12 11.67 14.94 -1.77
C CYS A 12 10.60 15.17 -2.85
N LEU A 13 9.71 14.20 -3.04
CA LEU A 13 8.55 14.26 -3.92
C LEU A 13 7.34 14.83 -3.17
N SER A 14 6.76 15.92 -3.69
CA SER A 14 5.60 16.59 -3.10
C SER A 14 4.26 16.08 -3.64
N THR A 15 4.27 15.18 -4.64
CA THR A 15 3.07 14.56 -5.22
C THR A 15 3.33 13.11 -5.60
N THR A 16 2.30 12.27 -5.63
CA THR A 16 2.38 10.91 -6.17
C THR A 16 2.47 10.92 -7.69
N ASN A 17 1.91 11.93 -8.39
CA ASN A 17 2.13 12.09 -9.84
C ASN A 17 3.61 12.24 -10.20
N GLY A 18 4.39 12.92 -9.35
CA GLY A 18 5.84 13.02 -9.51
C GLY A 18 6.57 11.67 -9.33
N LEU A 19 6.02 10.77 -8.49
CA LEU A 19 6.49 9.40 -8.38
C LEU A 19 6.14 8.61 -9.64
N THR A 20 4.88 8.63 -10.07
CA THR A 20 4.41 7.95 -11.29
C THR A 20 5.27 8.35 -12.49
N PHE A 21 5.44 9.66 -12.71
CA PHE A 21 6.25 10.17 -13.82
C PHE A 21 7.70 9.65 -13.81
N ARG A 22 8.32 9.54 -12.63
CA ARG A 22 9.68 9.00 -12.52
C ARG A 22 9.74 7.51 -12.80
N GLU A 23 8.76 6.75 -12.32
CA GLU A 23 8.70 5.30 -12.56
C GLU A 23 8.36 4.97 -14.02
N GLU A 24 7.52 5.77 -14.68
CA GLU A 24 7.18 5.60 -16.11
C GLU A 24 8.37 5.87 -17.05
N GLN A 25 9.34 6.68 -16.63
CA GLN A 25 10.57 6.91 -17.40
C GLN A 25 11.52 5.71 -17.40
N LEU A 26 11.28 4.70 -16.57
CA LEU A 26 12.08 3.49 -16.51
C LEU A 26 11.60 2.53 -17.59
N THR A 27 12.27 2.54 -18.72
CA THR A 27 11.88 1.79 -19.92
C THR A 27 11.99 0.26 -19.80
N SER A 28 12.47 -0.29 -18.67
CA SER A 28 12.42 -1.73 -18.30
C SER A 28 13.33 -2.10 -17.12
N ASN A 29 14.19 -1.20 -16.63
CA ASN A 29 15.12 -1.54 -15.55
C ASN A 29 14.45 -1.49 -14.17
N TYR A 30 13.76 -2.58 -13.84
CA TYR A 30 13.23 -2.83 -12.49
C TYR A 30 14.14 -3.70 -11.64
N THR A 31 15.39 -3.94 -12.08
CA THR A 31 16.31 -4.87 -11.39
C THR A 31 17.01 -4.23 -10.18
N GLU A 32 17.11 -2.90 -10.18
CA GLU A 32 17.73 -2.13 -9.11
C GLU A 32 16.71 -1.58 -8.11
N VAL A 33 17.14 -1.45 -6.85
CA VAL A 33 16.37 -0.78 -5.80
C VAL A 33 16.28 0.71 -6.08
N ARG A 34 15.06 1.22 -6.12
CA ARG A 34 14.76 2.62 -6.37
C ARG A 34 14.12 3.21 -5.14
N GLU A 35 14.89 4.05 -4.48
CA GLU A 35 14.46 4.72 -3.26
C GLU A 35 13.96 6.13 -3.57
N TYR A 36 12.73 6.41 -3.15
CA TYR A 36 12.11 7.73 -3.24
C TYR A 36 11.74 8.25 -1.86
N ILE A 37 12.01 9.53 -1.63
CA ILE A 37 11.65 10.23 -0.40
C ILE A 37 10.43 11.10 -0.70
N MET A 38 9.31 10.81 -0.04
CA MET A 38 8.12 11.67 -0.05
C MET A 38 8.32 12.79 0.96
N CYS A 39 7.88 14.01 0.60
CA CYS A 39 8.06 15.17 1.45
C CYS A 39 7.32 15.01 2.80
N PRO A 40 7.97 15.38 3.92
CA PRO A 40 7.33 15.38 5.23
C PRO A 40 6.21 16.43 5.29
N ASN A 41 5.29 16.27 6.25
CA ASN A 41 4.16 17.16 6.50
C ASN A 41 3.29 17.43 5.26
N THR A 42 3.16 16.42 4.40
CA THR A 42 2.47 16.53 3.13
C THR A 42 1.29 15.57 3.11
N VAL A 43 0.13 16.07 2.66
CA VAL A 43 -1.05 15.27 2.39
C VAL A 43 -1.15 15.03 0.89
N TYR A 44 -1.06 13.77 0.49
CA TYR A 44 -1.20 13.30 -0.88
C TYR A 44 -2.65 12.89 -1.10
N ASN A 45 -3.42 13.77 -1.74
CA ASN A 45 -4.84 13.54 -1.99
C ASN A 45 -5.02 12.68 -3.25
N ILE A 46 -5.28 11.39 -3.04
CA ILE A 46 -5.46 10.44 -4.13
C ILE A 46 -6.83 10.66 -4.79
N GLY A 47 -6.86 10.58 -6.12
CA GLY A 47 -8.06 10.72 -6.92
C GLY A 47 -9.00 9.53 -6.82
N THR A 48 -10.24 9.76 -7.21
CA THR A 48 -11.26 8.71 -7.37
C THR A 48 -11.23 8.17 -8.80
N LEU A 49 -11.78 6.98 -8.98
CA LEU A 49 -11.85 6.32 -10.27
C LEU A 49 -13.27 6.44 -10.84
N ASP A 50 -13.38 6.65 -12.14
CA ASP A 50 -14.67 6.62 -12.84
C ASP A 50 -15.18 5.16 -13.01
N ILE A 51 -16.32 4.99 -13.68
CA ILE A 51 -16.91 3.65 -13.94
C ILE A 51 -16.03 2.75 -14.83
N ASN A 52 -15.14 3.35 -15.61
CA ASN A 52 -14.16 2.65 -16.46
C ASN A 52 -12.81 2.48 -15.74
N ASN A 53 -12.77 2.87 -14.47
CA ASN A 53 -11.61 2.94 -13.60
C ASN A 53 -10.50 3.91 -14.04
N ASN A 54 -10.83 4.96 -14.78
CA ASN A 54 -9.87 6.04 -15.06
C ASN A 54 -9.81 7.00 -13.87
N LEU A 55 -8.61 7.52 -13.59
CA LEU A 55 -8.43 8.58 -12.61
C LEU A 55 -9.25 9.82 -13.00
N MET A 56 -10.17 10.24 -12.14
CA MET A 56 -10.95 11.45 -12.34
C MET A 56 -10.08 12.71 -12.20
N ALA A 57 -10.40 13.74 -13.00
CA ALA A 57 -9.65 14.98 -13.04
C ALA A 57 -9.50 15.65 -11.66
N GLY A 58 -8.30 16.12 -11.34
CA GLY A 58 -8.01 16.90 -10.13
C GLY A 58 -7.51 16.11 -8.93
N GLY A 59 -7.47 14.78 -9.01
CA GLY A 59 -6.81 13.92 -8.00
C GLY A 59 -5.34 13.63 -8.32
N GLN A 60 -4.57 13.23 -7.32
CA GLN A 60 -3.26 12.63 -7.55
C GLN A 60 -3.43 11.13 -7.84
N ASP A 61 -2.46 10.57 -8.56
CA ASP A 61 -2.42 9.17 -8.93
C ASP A 61 -2.20 8.27 -7.70
N TYR A 62 -2.68 7.03 -7.77
CA TYR A 62 -2.36 6.02 -6.77
C TYR A 62 -0.87 5.65 -6.85
N ILE A 63 -0.35 5.06 -5.79
CA ILE A 63 1.03 4.57 -5.78
C ILE A 63 1.06 3.18 -6.39
N GLN A 64 1.67 3.07 -7.57
CA GLN A 64 1.86 1.78 -8.22
C GLN A 64 3.05 1.02 -7.59
N ALA A 65 2.77 -0.10 -6.94
CA ALA A 65 3.80 -1.00 -6.42
C ALA A 65 4.50 -1.71 -7.59
N ARG A 66 5.71 -1.25 -7.90
CA ARG A 66 6.59 -1.86 -8.93
C ARG A 66 7.74 -2.60 -8.26
N PRO A 67 8.32 -3.63 -8.90
CA PRO A 67 9.44 -4.37 -8.32
C PRO A 67 10.59 -3.44 -7.89
N ASN A 68 11.15 -3.70 -6.71
CA ASN A 68 12.26 -2.96 -6.10
C ASN A 68 11.95 -1.47 -5.78
N LEU A 69 10.68 -1.10 -5.67
CA LEU A 69 10.26 0.24 -5.24
C LEU A 69 10.35 0.38 -3.71
N HIS A 70 11.17 1.32 -3.24
CA HIS A 70 11.29 1.68 -1.82
C HIS A 70 10.83 3.12 -1.63
N LEU A 71 9.77 3.33 -0.86
CA LEU A 71 9.19 4.64 -0.61
C LEU A 71 9.31 4.97 0.87
N LYS A 72 9.87 6.14 1.19
CA LYS A 72 10.05 6.63 2.56
C LYS A 72 9.33 7.95 2.77
N CYS A 73 8.64 8.09 3.89
CA CYS A 73 8.17 9.37 4.36
C CYS A 73 9.32 10.13 5.04
N GLY A 74 9.80 11.21 4.43
CA GLY A 74 11.00 11.92 4.87
C GLY A 74 12.28 11.06 4.79
N ALA A 75 13.42 11.66 5.10
CA ALA A 75 14.72 11.02 4.89
C ALA A 75 14.98 9.81 5.81
N ASP A 76 14.33 9.75 6.97
CA ASP A 76 14.47 8.65 7.94
C ASP A 76 13.30 7.65 7.91
N GLY A 77 12.31 7.84 7.03
CA GLY A 77 11.21 6.90 6.83
C GLY A 77 10.27 6.72 8.02
N LYS A 78 10.22 7.67 8.96
CA LYS A 78 9.40 7.55 10.18
C LYS A 78 8.01 8.15 10.04
N ARG A 79 7.04 7.56 10.73
CA ARG A 79 5.66 8.09 10.80
C ARG A 79 5.57 9.52 11.32
N ALA A 80 6.50 9.92 12.18
CA ALA A 80 6.58 11.28 12.73
C ALA A 80 6.77 12.36 11.65
N ASN A 81 7.24 12.00 10.46
CA ASN A 81 7.34 12.91 9.33
C ASN A 81 5.99 13.26 8.68
N ASN A 82 4.90 12.59 9.07
CA ASN A 82 3.53 13.00 8.75
C ASN A 82 3.23 13.10 7.23
N CYS A 83 3.62 12.09 6.46
CA CYS A 83 3.19 11.91 5.07
C CYS A 83 1.86 11.15 5.06
N VAL A 84 0.78 11.82 4.68
CA VAL A 84 -0.57 11.24 4.70
C VAL A 84 -1.02 10.96 3.28
N ILE A 85 -1.19 9.70 2.93
CA ILE A 85 -1.88 9.27 1.72
C ILE A 85 -3.38 9.22 2.04
N SER A 86 -4.14 10.15 1.46
CA SER A 86 -5.52 10.42 1.88
C SER A 86 -6.51 10.35 0.73
N GLY A 87 -7.69 9.80 1.00
CA GLY A 87 -8.77 9.74 0.02
C GLY A 87 -8.54 8.70 -1.07
N GLY A 88 -9.18 8.93 -2.21
CA GLY A 88 -9.13 8.07 -3.39
C GLY A 88 -9.82 6.72 -3.21
N ASP A 89 -9.98 5.99 -4.31
CA ASP A 89 -10.55 4.64 -4.25
C ASP A 89 -9.50 3.59 -3.91
N VAL A 90 -8.28 3.75 -4.44
CA VAL A 90 -7.14 2.86 -4.22
C VAL A 90 -5.92 3.74 -3.93
N GLN A 91 -5.15 3.43 -2.89
CA GLN A 91 -3.97 4.24 -2.55
C GLN A 91 -2.65 3.58 -2.96
N VAL A 92 -2.53 2.26 -2.76
CA VAL A 92 -1.44 1.43 -3.25
C VAL A 92 -2.04 0.36 -4.16
N GLU A 93 -1.57 0.36 -5.39
CA GLU A 93 -2.02 -0.51 -6.47
C GLU A 93 -0.92 -1.53 -6.77
N ALA A 94 -1.25 -2.81 -6.69
CA ALA A 94 -0.35 -3.93 -6.91
C ALA A 94 -1.04 -5.05 -7.70
N THR A 95 -1.90 -4.67 -8.64
CA THR A 95 -2.69 -5.57 -9.48
C THR A 95 -2.20 -5.53 -10.93
N GLU A 96 -2.72 -6.42 -11.76
CA GLU A 96 -2.51 -6.37 -13.22
C GLU A 96 -3.50 -5.44 -13.93
N PHE A 97 -4.54 -4.97 -13.22
CA PHE A 97 -5.62 -4.17 -13.82
C PHE A 97 -5.16 -2.76 -14.17
N PHE A 98 -4.38 -2.14 -13.29
CA PHE A 98 -3.95 -0.75 -13.40
C PHE A 98 -2.45 -0.62 -13.61
N GLY A 99 -1.73 -1.74 -13.54
CA GLY A 99 -0.29 -1.73 -13.42
C GLY A 99 0.45 -2.71 -14.30
N GLU A 100 1.77 -2.69 -14.16
CA GLU A 100 2.69 -3.61 -14.83
C GLU A 100 2.36 -5.06 -14.48
N ARG A 101 2.49 -5.95 -15.46
CA ARG A 101 2.27 -7.40 -15.27
C ARG A 101 3.40 -8.09 -14.50
N LEU A 102 4.38 -7.32 -14.01
CA LEU A 102 5.51 -7.83 -13.27
C LEU A 102 5.13 -8.12 -11.80
N PRO A 103 5.71 -9.19 -11.21
CA PRO A 103 5.60 -9.46 -9.79
C PRO A 103 6.01 -8.26 -8.93
N VAL A 104 5.36 -8.09 -7.78
CA VAL A 104 5.66 -7.00 -6.83
C VAL A 104 6.73 -7.43 -5.85
N THR A 105 7.96 -7.64 -6.33
CA THR A 105 9.06 -8.13 -5.48
C THR A 105 9.81 -6.98 -4.81
N ASN A 106 10.17 -7.15 -3.54
CA ASN A 106 10.99 -6.21 -2.78
C ASN A 106 10.42 -4.78 -2.77
N VAL A 107 9.10 -4.66 -2.56
CA VAL A 107 8.42 -3.37 -2.39
C VAL A 107 8.39 -3.00 -0.92
N ARG A 108 8.73 -1.75 -0.60
CA ARG A 108 8.80 -1.27 0.78
C ARG A 108 8.19 0.12 0.95
N PHE A 109 7.34 0.29 1.95
CA PHE A 109 6.73 1.57 2.34
C PHE A 109 7.06 1.87 3.80
N GLU A 110 7.62 3.05 4.09
CA GLU A 110 8.09 3.40 5.44
C GLU A 110 7.50 4.73 5.92
N GLY A 111 6.85 4.71 7.09
CA GLY A 111 6.42 5.91 7.80
C GLY A 111 5.21 6.63 7.23
N PHE A 112 4.38 5.97 6.42
CA PHE A 112 3.19 6.57 5.83
C PHE A 112 1.95 6.41 6.71
N VAL A 113 1.07 7.39 6.64
CA VAL A 113 -0.31 7.29 7.12
C VAL A 113 -1.23 7.08 5.93
N PHE A 114 -1.93 5.97 5.87
CA PHE A 114 -2.96 5.64 4.88
C PHE A 114 -4.34 5.88 5.49
N ALA A 115 -5.08 6.85 4.95
CA ALA A 115 -6.30 7.32 5.56
C ALA A 115 -7.42 7.60 4.56
N LEU A 116 -8.66 7.47 5.02
CA LEU A 116 -9.86 7.91 4.32
C LEU A 116 -10.03 7.32 2.90
N SER A 117 -9.53 6.11 2.63
CA SER A 117 -9.80 5.45 1.33
C SER A 117 -11.29 5.12 1.18
N ASN A 118 -11.80 5.22 -0.04
CA ASN A 118 -13.16 4.85 -0.40
C ASN A 118 -13.31 3.35 -0.73
N ARG A 119 -12.25 2.64 -1.11
CA ARG A 119 -12.32 1.18 -1.34
C ARG A 119 -11.20 0.43 -0.65
N TYR A 120 -9.94 0.69 -1.02
CA TYR A 120 -8.76 0.00 -0.52
C TYR A 120 -7.61 0.98 -0.22
N ASN A 121 -6.89 0.78 0.89
CA ASN A 121 -5.57 1.42 1.02
C ASN A 121 -4.56 0.63 0.19
N VAL A 122 -4.63 -0.70 0.20
CA VAL A 122 -3.75 -1.58 -0.56
C VAL A 122 -4.61 -2.59 -1.32
N TRP A 123 -4.44 -2.64 -2.64
CA TRP A 123 -5.03 -3.68 -3.47
C TRP A 123 -3.94 -4.44 -4.21
N ALA A 124 -3.73 -5.70 -3.85
CA ALA A 124 -2.67 -6.54 -4.40
C ALA A 124 -3.20 -7.89 -4.87
N THR A 125 -2.88 -8.24 -6.12
CA THR A 125 -3.31 -9.52 -6.73
C THR A 125 -2.19 -10.24 -7.47
N LYS A 126 -1.00 -9.60 -7.53
CA LYS A 126 0.19 -10.16 -8.17
C LYS A 126 1.08 -10.89 -7.16
N PRO A 127 1.85 -11.90 -7.58
CA PRO A 127 2.82 -12.53 -6.70
C PRO A 127 3.94 -11.56 -6.33
N GLY A 128 4.61 -11.80 -5.20
CA GLY A 128 5.72 -10.98 -4.74
C GLY A 128 5.68 -10.74 -3.23
N ASN A 129 6.36 -9.68 -2.80
CA ASN A 129 6.43 -9.27 -1.41
C ASN A 129 6.38 -7.75 -1.24
N ILE A 130 5.46 -7.30 -0.40
CA ILE A 130 5.28 -5.89 -0.01
C ILE A 130 5.45 -5.79 1.50
N THR A 131 6.31 -4.86 1.95
CA THR A 131 6.54 -4.60 3.37
C THR A 131 6.15 -3.18 3.73
N PHE A 132 5.35 -3.02 4.77
CA PHE A 132 5.00 -1.74 5.39
C PHE A 132 5.70 -1.64 6.75
N VAL A 133 6.44 -0.56 7.00
CA VAL A 133 7.21 -0.36 8.23
C VAL A 133 6.85 0.97 8.87
N ASP A 134 6.50 0.94 10.17
CA ASP A 134 6.05 2.11 10.93
C ASP A 134 4.90 2.88 10.24
N CYS A 135 4.04 2.17 9.51
CA CYS A 135 2.89 2.79 8.85
C CYS A 135 1.68 2.89 9.81
N GLU A 136 0.70 3.72 9.45
CA GLU A 136 -0.59 3.76 10.13
C GLU A 136 -1.72 3.68 9.09
N PHE A 137 -2.71 2.83 9.34
CA PHE A 137 -3.94 2.74 8.57
C PHE A 137 -5.08 3.24 9.44
N ARG A 138 -5.65 4.41 9.12
CA ARG A 138 -6.62 5.05 10.02
C ARG A 138 -7.84 5.63 9.37
N GLN A 139 -8.94 5.61 10.13
CA GLN A 139 -10.20 6.27 9.77
C GLN A 139 -10.72 5.86 8.38
N ASN A 140 -10.34 4.69 7.89
CA ASN A 140 -10.91 4.12 6.67
C ASN A 140 -12.30 3.62 7.02
N THR A 141 -13.29 4.51 6.87
CA THR A 141 -14.69 4.31 7.27
C THR A 141 -15.60 4.03 6.09
N ARG A 142 -15.11 4.24 4.87
CA ARG A 142 -15.81 3.99 3.59
C ARG A 142 -15.19 2.84 2.79
N ALA A 143 -13.96 2.46 3.15
CA ALA A 143 -13.26 1.35 2.54
C ALA A 143 -14.03 0.04 2.72
N LEU A 144 -13.97 -0.82 1.71
CA LEU A 144 -14.43 -2.21 1.80
C LEU A 144 -13.51 -2.99 2.75
N THR A 145 -12.19 -2.82 2.58
CA THR A 145 -11.14 -3.29 3.48
C THR A 145 -9.90 -2.41 3.30
N PRO A 146 -9.08 -2.14 4.33
CA PRO A 146 -7.83 -1.42 4.15
C PRO A 146 -6.87 -2.17 3.23
N VAL A 147 -6.81 -3.50 3.34
CA VAL A 147 -5.89 -4.34 2.56
C VAL A 147 -6.69 -5.46 1.91
N TYR A 148 -6.63 -5.53 0.58
CA TYR A 148 -7.27 -6.57 -0.21
C TYR A 148 -6.20 -7.37 -0.97
N LEU A 149 -6.11 -8.66 -0.66
CA LEU A 149 -5.21 -9.63 -1.28
C LEU A 149 -6.02 -10.72 -1.99
N ASP A 150 -5.74 -10.95 -3.26
CA ASP A 150 -6.49 -11.91 -4.07
C ASP A 150 -5.60 -12.52 -5.15
N HIS A 151 -4.38 -12.89 -4.75
CA HIS A 151 -3.49 -13.61 -5.65
C HIS A 151 -3.84 -15.09 -5.67
N TYR A 152 -4.15 -15.61 -6.85
CA TYR A 152 -4.32 -17.03 -7.10
C TYR A 152 -3.88 -17.37 -8.52
N ASN A 153 -3.00 -18.37 -8.65
CA ASN A 153 -2.50 -18.86 -9.92
C ASN A 153 -2.34 -20.39 -9.86
N SER A 154 -3.35 -21.11 -10.35
CA SER A 154 -3.35 -22.58 -10.37
C SER A 154 -2.23 -23.18 -11.22
N THR A 155 -1.69 -22.42 -12.19
CA THR A 155 -0.59 -22.88 -13.05
C THR A 155 0.78 -22.71 -12.38
N HIS A 156 0.88 -21.84 -11.37
CA HIS A 156 2.09 -21.58 -10.61
C HIS A 156 1.78 -21.65 -9.11
N PRO A 157 1.43 -22.83 -8.57
CA PRO A 157 0.94 -22.97 -7.18
C PRO A 157 1.99 -22.61 -6.11
N MET A 158 3.26 -22.46 -6.51
CA MET A 158 4.36 -22.06 -5.63
C MET A 158 4.55 -20.54 -5.58
N GLU A 159 3.94 -19.79 -6.50
CA GLU A 159 3.93 -18.32 -6.42
C GLU A 159 3.08 -17.88 -5.23
N GLN A 160 3.55 -16.85 -4.54
CA GLN A 160 2.89 -16.30 -3.36
C GLN A 160 2.87 -14.79 -3.43
N LEU A 161 1.80 -14.19 -2.91
CA LEU A 161 1.74 -12.79 -2.52
C LEU A 161 1.94 -12.71 -1.00
N ARG A 162 3.06 -12.14 -0.58
CA ARG A 162 3.36 -11.90 0.84
C ARG A 162 3.22 -10.42 1.16
N VAL A 163 2.41 -10.10 2.17
CA VAL A 163 2.34 -8.74 2.71
C VAL A 163 2.71 -8.76 4.18
N THR A 164 3.69 -7.92 4.53
CA THR A 164 4.24 -7.83 5.87
C THR A 164 4.03 -6.43 6.45
N PHE A 165 3.61 -6.36 7.70
CA PHE A 165 3.45 -5.14 8.48
C PHE A 165 4.36 -5.19 9.71
N GLU A 166 5.30 -4.25 9.82
CA GLU A 166 6.27 -4.18 10.91
C GLU A 166 6.08 -2.88 11.70
N GLY A 167 5.69 -2.97 12.97
CA GLY A 167 5.44 -1.80 13.81
C GLY A 167 4.29 -0.91 13.32
N CYS A 168 3.38 -1.45 12.51
CA CYS A 168 2.27 -0.69 11.95
C CYS A 168 1.13 -0.54 12.96
N SER A 169 0.28 0.46 12.75
CA SER A 169 -0.94 0.64 13.53
C SER A 169 -2.18 0.69 12.64
N PHE A 170 -3.28 0.14 13.14
CA PHE A 170 -4.60 0.16 12.50
C PHE A 170 -5.57 0.79 13.48
N THR A 171 -6.04 2.01 13.20
CA THR A 171 -6.76 2.84 14.19
C THR A 171 -8.09 3.36 13.64
N ASN A 172 -9.17 3.14 14.37
CA ASN A 172 -10.50 3.71 14.06
C ASN A 172 -11.03 3.42 12.66
N ASN A 173 -10.72 2.25 12.08
CA ASN A 173 -11.27 1.85 10.80
C ASN A 173 -12.68 1.23 10.98
N ARG A 174 -13.59 1.51 10.05
CA ARG A 174 -14.97 1.00 10.07
C ARG A 174 -15.35 0.53 8.67
N TYR A 175 -16.13 -0.52 8.58
CA TYR A 175 -16.33 -1.19 7.30
C TYR A 175 -17.81 -1.55 7.10
N PHE A 176 -18.30 -1.40 5.88
CA PHE A 176 -19.71 -1.61 5.55
C PHE A 176 -19.95 -3.05 5.05
N GLY A 177 -20.97 -3.74 5.57
CA GLY A 177 -21.41 -5.04 5.04
C GLY A 177 -22.61 -5.66 5.77
N GLU A 178 -23.50 -6.32 5.03
CA GLU A 178 -24.60 -7.15 5.54
C GLU A 178 -24.19 -8.63 5.48
N GLY A 179 -23.83 -9.24 6.63
CA GLY A 179 -23.71 -10.71 6.79
C GLY A 179 -22.33 -11.37 6.58
N ALA A 180 -21.41 -10.75 5.82
CA ALA A 180 -19.96 -11.03 5.73
C ALA A 180 -19.35 -10.00 4.73
N SER A 181 -18.19 -9.37 4.88
CA SER A 181 -17.11 -9.42 5.88
C SER A 181 -16.67 -7.98 6.16
N PRO A 182 -16.05 -7.72 7.32
CA PRO A 182 -14.82 -6.96 7.23
C PRO A 182 -13.74 -7.49 8.17
N ALA A 183 -12.68 -8.00 7.55
CA ALA A 183 -11.40 -8.14 8.18
C ALA A 183 -10.56 -6.90 7.85
N VAL A 184 -9.60 -6.55 8.71
CA VAL A 184 -8.56 -5.55 8.38
C VAL A 184 -7.81 -5.93 7.10
N VAL A 185 -7.80 -7.22 6.77
CA VAL A 185 -7.29 -7.75 5.51
C VAL A 185 -8.20 -8.84 4.96
N VAL A 186 -8.53 -8.75 3.68
CA VAL A 186 -9.16 -9.85 2.93
C VAL A 186 -8.06 -10.58 2.16
N GLY A 187 -7.97 -11.90 2.29
CA GLY A 187 -7.03 -12.75 1.59
C GLY A 187 -7.74 -13.97 1.04
N ASN A 188 -7.98 -14.03 -0.27
CA ASN A 188 -8.64 -15.16 -0.89
C ASN A 188 -7.59 -16.16 -1.41
N GLY A 189 -7.48 -17.32 -0.76
CA GLY A 189 -6.68 -18.43 -1.29
C GLY A 189 -5.33 -18.65 -0.61
N ASN A 190 -4.84 -19.88 -0.78
CA ASN A 190 -3.65 -20.43 -0.13
C ASN A 190 -2.30 -19.84 -0.59
N GLN A 191 -2.30 -18.94 -1.57
CA GLN A 191 -1.10 -18.27 -2.10
C GLN A 191 -0.90 -16.87 -1.51
N ASN A 192 -1.81 -16.40 -0.67
CA ASN A 192 -1.67 -15.13 0.04
C ASN A 192 -1.12 -15.38 1.45
N THR A 193 -0.06 -14.67 1.81
CA THR A 193 0.53 -14.74 3.16
C THR A 193 0.53 -13.36 3.78
N LEU A 194 0.02 -13.27 5.00
CA LEU A 194 0.03 -12.07 5.81
C LEU A 194 0.92 -12.25 7.03
N HIS A 195 1.74 -11.24 7.30
CA HIS A 195 2.59 -11.22 8.49
C HIS A 195 2.44 -9.90 9.23
N PHE A 196 2.10 -9.96 10.51
CA PHE A 196 2.06 -8.82 11.41
C PHE A 196 3.13 -9.00 12.48
N ASP A 197 4.02 -8.02 12.59
CA ASP A 197 5.08 -7.98 13.58
C ASP A 197 4.97 -6.67 14.38
N ARG A 198 4.81 -6.77 15.70
CA ARG A 198 4.65 -5.62 16.61
C ARG A 198 3.58 -4.61 16.17
N CYS A 199 2.48 -5.08 15.59
CA CYS A 199 1.39 -4.21 15.14
C CYS A 199 0.40 -3.87 16.25
N ILE A 200 -0.22 -2.69 16.17
CA ILE A 200 -1.23 -2.22 17.11
C ILE A 200 -2.57 -2.10 16.39
N PHE A 201 -3.63 -2.62 17.01
CA PHE A 201 -4.99 -2.47 16.51
C PHE A 201 -5.87 -1.83 17.58
N SER A 202 -6.53 -0.71 17.26
CA SER A 202 -7.38 -0.02 18.22
C SER A 202 -8.58 0.68 17.58
N GLY A 203 -9.75 0.54 18.19
CA GLY A 203 -10.97 1.20 17.72
C GLY A 203 -11.47 0.76 16.34
N ASN A 204 -10.99 -0.36 15.80
CA ASN A 204 -11.47 -0.89 14.53
C ASN A 204 -12.76 -1.70 14.73
N ASP A 205 -13.66 -1.63 13.76
CA ASP A 205 -14.90 -2.40 13.72
C ASP A 205 -14.66 -3.78 13.08
N PHE A 206 -14.34 -4.78 13.88
CA PHE A 206 -13.93 -6.12 13.43
C PHE A 206 -15.10 -7.10 13.23
N VAL A 207 -16.28 -6.67 12.78
CA VAL A 207 -17.48 -7.55 12.74
C VAL A 207 -17.36 -8.69 11.70
N PHE A 208 -16.61 -9.73 12.08
CA PHE A 208 -16.56 -11.13 11.63
C PHE A 208 -17.44 -11.55 10.43
N ASN A 209 -16.83 -12.21 9.41
CA ASN A 209 -17.20 -13.59 9.09
C ASN A 209 -16.22 -14.32 8.14
N ASN A 210 -15.46 -15.29 8.67
CA ASN A 210 -14.82 -16.35 7.91
C ASN A 210 -15.72 -17.60 8.04
N THR A 211 -16.87 -17.64 7.33
CA THR A 211 -17.85 -18.76 7.40
C THR A 211 -17.70 -19.82 6.32
N GLN A 212 -16.62 -19.79 5.55
CA GLN A 212 -16.16 -21.01 4.89
C GLN A 212 -15.01 -21.57 5.73
N PHE A 213 -14.92 -22.89 5.79
CA PHE A 213 -13.90 -23.69 6.50
C PHE A 213 -12.46 -23.45 5.96
N GLU A 214 -12.05 -22.21 5.66
CA GLU A 214 -10.66 -21.89 5.41
C GLU A 214 -9.91 -21.91 6.75
N LYS A 215 -9.18 -23.00 6.96
CA LYS A 215 -8.24 -23.19 8.08
C LYS A 215 -7.02 -22.24 8.03
N SER A 216 -7.03 -21.23 7.16
CA SER A 216 -5.83 -20.51 6.72
C SER A 216 -5.82 -19.02 7.03
N SER A 217 -6.99 -18.42 7.31
CA SER A 217 -7.11 -16.98 7.49
C SER A 217 -7.45 -16.68 8.95
N ALA A 218 -6.39 -16.42 9.73
CA ALA A 218 -6.49 -15.94 11.10
C ALA A 218 -6.13 -14.45 11.14
N LEU A 219 -7.05 -13.65 11.69
CA LEU A 219 -6.69 -12.44 12.40
C LEU A 219 -6.15 -12.92 13.75
N VAL A 220 -4.83 -12.99 13.88
CA VAL A 220 -4.17 -13.10 15.20
C VAL A 220 -3.89 -11.69 15.68
#